data_AF-A0A3D5YWK8-F1
#
_entry.id   AF-A0A3D5YWK8-F1
#
_cell.length_a   1.000
_cell.length_b   1.000
_cell.length_c   1.000
_cell.angle_alpha   90.00
_cell.angle_beta   90.00
_cell.angle_gamma   90.00
#
_symmetry.space_group_name_H-M   'P 1'
#
loop_
_entity.id
_entity.type
_entity.pdbx_description
1 polymer ?
#
loop_
_entity_poly.entity_id
_entity_poly.type
_entity_poly.pdbx_seq_one_letter_code
_entity_poly.pdbx_strand_id
1 'polypeptide(L)'
;MEYNEKQQLVLQWIESGCDYLQGTMLYGRFGKNIFLRTDFHSKQRKYATKIIYELCKSVGLNYAQLQKDNLIPDLKAATSGNESNQGILEIVPNTSEELVDKNLPDAEGNAAEEITQIPGIELFLVEMPEALPSTSITEYPPIIRRIIAEYAETFQERSKTHRILTEMPQGNSQALKTKRAEIFDLVKSFTIRLEYLFKIRQLFEQNGELPLEDEVWPEPKELPETTLSDDPEELRKMKKNQQTANTKDQNMLDYQTMVKGDEKKTMPSGPKRTRIENRIKGRLKFIQEIDLKLVGLNAN
;
A
#
# COMPACT_ATOMS: atom_id res chain seq x y z
N MET A 1 20.34 -36.49 -16.86
CA MET A 1 18.97 -36.19 -16.41
C MET A 1 18.27 -35.63 -17.62
N GLU A 2 17.27 -36.32 -18.15
CA GLU A 2 16.64 -35.94 -19.42
C GLU A 2 15.59 -34.86 -19.16
N TYR A 3 15.82 -33.65 -19.67
CA TYR A 3 14.89 -32.54 -19.52
C TYR A 3 13.67 -32.74 -20.42
N ASN A 4 12.48 -32.47 -19.89
CA ASN A 4 11.26 -32.50 -20.69
C ASN A 4 11.19 -31.31 -21.67
N GLU A 5 10.33 -31.39 -22.68
CA GLU A 5 10.23 -30.39 -23.76
C GLU A 5 10.06 -28.94 -23.24
N LYS A 6 9.20 -28.73 -22.24
CA LYS A 6 8.99 -27.40 -21.63
C LYS A 6 10.22 -26.89 -20.88
N GLN A 7 11.00 -27.78 -20.25
CA GLN A 7 12.25 -27.42 -19.57
C GLN A 7 13.33 -27.06 -20.57
N GLN A 8 13.44 -27.79 -21.69
CA GLN A 8 14.39 -27.49 -22.76
C GLN A 8 14.12 -26.12 -23.38
N LEU A 9 12.86 -25.77 -23.64
CA LEU A 9 12.49 -24.46 -24.17
C LEU A 9 12.85 -23.30 -23.22
N VAL A 10 12.67 -23.49 -21.92
CA VAL A 10 13.06 -22.48 -20.93
C VAL A 10 14.58 -22.37 -20.80
N LEU A 11 15.31 -23.48 -20.85
CA LEU A 11 16.78 -23.48 -20.83
C LEU A 11 17.37 -22.81 -22.08
N GLN A 12 16.83 -23.11 -23.27
CA GLN A 12 17.25 -22.47 -24.52
C GLN A 12 17.01 -20.96 -24.50
N TRP A 13 15.90 -20.52 -23.91
CA TRP A 13 15.61 -19.09 -23.72
C TRP A 13 16.56 -18.41 -22.72
N ILE A 14 16.98 -19.12 -21.68
CA ILE A 14 17.99 -18.64 -20.74
C ILE A 14 19.35 -18.49 -21.45
N GLU A 15 19.76 -19.50 -22.21
CA GLU A 15 20.98 -19.49 -23.03
C GLU A 15 20.99 -18.39 -24.10
N SER A 16 19.81 -18.06 -24.66
CA SER A 16 19.67 -16.98 -25.64
C SER A 16 19.71 -15.57 -25.04
N GLY A 17 19.97 -15.43 -23.74
CA GLY A 17 20.11 -14.14 -23.06
C GLY A 17 18.82 -13.59 -22.44
N CYS A 18 17.81 -14.44 -22.19
CA CYS A 18 16.58 -14.08 -21.47
C CYS A 18 15.80 -12.89 -22.10
N ASP A 19 15.59 -12.89 -23.42
CA ASP A 19 14.79 -11.86 -24.08
C ASP A 19 13.40 -11.75 -23.43
N TYR A 20 13.01 -10.53 -23.07
CA TYR A 20 11.84 -10.33 -22.24
C TYR A 20 10.53 -10.68 -22.96
N LEU A 21 10.43 -10.34 -24.25
CA LEU A 21 9.23 -10.61 -25.06
C LEU A 21 9.07 -12.11 -25.31
N GLN A 22 10.17 -12.82 -25.57
CA GLN A 22 10.16 -14.27 -25.63
C GLN A 22 9.77 -14.90 -24.29
N GLY A 23 10.26 -14.34 -23.18
CA GLY A 23 9.89 -14.75 -21.84
C GLY A 23 8.39 -14.59 -21.55
N THR A 24 7.77 -13.49 -21.97
CA THR A 24 6.32 -13.26 -21.77
C THR A 24 5.49 -14.24 -22.58
N MET A 25 5.90 -14.56 -23.81
CA MET A 25 5.26 -15.59 -24.64
C MET A 25 5.39 -16.98 -24.01
N LEU A 26 6.57 -17.35 -23.53
CA LEU A 26 6.80 -18.62 -22.82
C LEU A 26 5.95 -18.68 -21.54
N TYR A 27 5.83 -17.57 -20.82
CA TYR A 27 5.02 -17.51 -19.60
C TYR A 27 3.52 -17.59 -19.89
N GLY A 28 3.06 -17.05 -21.03
CA GLY A 28 1.70 -17.26 -21.52
C GLY A 28 1.37 -18.73 -21.79
N ARG A 29 2.38 -19.52 -22.22
CA ARG A 29 2.22 -20.95 -22.50
C ARG A 29 2.33 -21.82 -21.24
N PHE A 30 3.36 -21.60 -20.42
CA PHE A 30 3.72 -22.49 -19.32
C PHE A 30 3.45 -21.93 -17.92
N GLY A 31 3.21 -20.61 -17.81
CA GLY A 31 3.05 -19.92 -16.53
C GLY A 31 1.76 -20.30 -15.82
N LYS A 32 1.85 -20.54 -14.52
CA LYS A 32 0.71 -20.99 -13.70
C LYS A 32 -0.16 -19.84 -13.17
N ASN A 33 0.42 -18.63 -13.01
CA ASN A 33 -0.29 -17.49 -12.44
C ASN A 33 -0.88 -16.59 -13.55
N ILE A 34 -2.22 -16.48 -13.57
CA ILE A 34 -2.96 -15.71 -14.57
C ILE A 34 -2.71 -14.21 -14.46
N PHE A 35 -2.56 -13.67 -13.25
CA PHE A 35 -2.31 -12.24 -13.04
C PHE A 35 -0.93 -11.82 -13.55
N LEU A 36 0.08 -12.67 -13.35
CA LEU A 36 1.43 -12.41 -13.83
C LEU A 36 1.54 -12.47 -15.36
N ARG A 37 0.66 -13.22 -16.04
CA ARG A 37 0.59 -13.18 -17.51
C ARG A 37 0.31 -11.77 -17.99
N THR A 38 -0.70 -11.08 -17.45
CA THR A 38 -1.04 -9.71 -17.87
C THR A 38 0.03 -8.70 -17.44
N ASP A 39 0.55 -8.82 -16.22
CA ASP A 39 1.51 -7.86 -15.68
C ASP A 39 2.88 -7.91 -16.38
N PHE A 40 3.34 -9.09 -16.79
CA PHE A 40 4.61 -9.21 -17.52
C PHE A 40 4.57 -8.52 -18.90
N HIS A 41 3.41 -8.43 -19.57
CA HIS A 41 3.36 -7.74 -20.87
C HIS A 41 3.56 -6.22 -20.77
N SER A 42 3.26 -5.61 -19.61
CA SER A 42 3.22 -4.15 -19.46
C SER A 42 4.39 -3.54 -18.69
N LYS A 43 5.18 -4.34 -17.96
CA LYS A 43 6.10 -3.85 -16.92
C LYS A 43 7.49 -4.51 -16.98
N GLN A 44 8.15 -4.44 -18.14
CA GLN A 44 9.47 -5.05 -18.42
C GLN A 44 10.54 -4.73 -17.36
N ARG A 45 10.79 -3.45 -17.08
CA ARG A 45 11.85 -3.03 -16.15
C ARG A 45 11.66 -3.54 -14.73
N LYS A 46 10.40 -3.74 -14.30
CA LYS A 46 10.08 -4.18 -12.94
C LYS A 46 10.19 -5.69 -12.77
N TYR A 47 9.98 -6.44 -13.84
CA TYR A 47 9.81 -7.90 -13.78
C TYR A 47 10.83 -8.70 -14.59
N ALA A 48 11.87 -8.08 -15.14
CA ALA A 48 12.92 -8.74 -15.91
C ALA A 48 13.55 -9.94 -15.18
N THR A 49 13.83 -9.82 -13.88
CA THR A 49 14.35 -10.95 -13.09
C THR A 49 13.25 -11.89 -12.61
N LYS A 50 12.04 -11.36 -12.35
CA LYS A 50 10.92 -12.14 -11.82
C LYS A 50 10.38 -13.15 -12.85
N ILE A 51 10.37 -12.79 -14.13
CA ILE A 51 9.87 -13.68 -15.19
C ILE A 51 10.73 -14.95 -15.32
N ILE A 52 12.05 -14.85 -15.13
CA ILE A 52 12.96 -16.01 -15.14
C ILE A 52 12.62 -16.95 -13.97
N TYR A 53 12.50 -16.41 -12.76
CA TYR A 53 12.14 -17.18 -11.57
C TYR A 53 10.81 -17.91 -11.75
N GLU A 54 9.79 -17.19 -12.22
CA GLU A 54 8.43 -17.73 -12.37
C GLU A 54 8.34 -18.77 -13.51
N LEU A 55 9.11 -18.61 -14.59
CA LEU A 55 9.22 -19.61 -15.65
C LEU A 55 9.89 -20.89 -15.15
N CYS A 56 11.06 -20.78 -14.51
CA CYS A 56 11.77 -21.92 -13.93
C CYS A 56 10.87 -22.70 -12.95
N LYS A 57 10.18 -21.99 -12.06
CA LYS A 57 9.21 -22.59 -11.12
C LYS A 57 8.04 -23.26 -11.82
N SER A 58 7.54 -22.68 -12.92
CA SER A 58 6.39 -23.22 -13.67
C SER A 58 6.73 -24.52 -14.41
N VAL A 59 7.95 -24.64 -14.95
CA VAL A 59 8.41 -25.85 -15.65
C VAL A 59 9.10 -26.88 -14.75
N GLY A 60 9.33 -26.55 -13.47
CA GLY A 60 9.97 -27.42 -12.49
C GLY A 60 11.49 -27.46 -12.58
N LEU A 61 12.12 -26.38 -13.05
CA LEU A 61 13.57 -26.19 -12.97
C LEU A 61 13.94 -25.60 -11.60
N ASN A 62 15.08 -26.05 -11.06
CA ASN A 62 15.61 -25.50 -9.81
C ASN A 62 16.36 -24.19 -10.10
N TYR A 63 15.67 -23.07 -9.92
CA TYR A 63 16.23 -21.72 -10.12
C TYR A 63 17.50 -21.48 -9.28
N ALA A 64 17.53 -21.92 -8.02
CA ALA A 64 18.67 -21.70 -7.14
C ALA A 64 19.92 -22.46 -7.61
N GLN A 65 19.73 -23.66 -8.17
CA GLN A 65 20.83 -24.43 -8.77
C GLN A 65 21.35 -23.75 -10.04
N LEU A 66 20.47 -23.32 -10.95
CA LEU A 66 20.85 -22.60 -12.17
C LEU A 66 21.58 -21.28 -11.87
N GLN A 67 21.20 -20.61 -10.78
CA GLN A 67 21.87 -19.40 -10.32
C GLN A 67 23.27 -19.69 -9.77
N LYS A 68 23.45 -20.78 -8.99
CA LYS A 68 24.76 -21.23 -8.50
C LYS A 68 25.69 -21.66 -9.65
N ASP A 69 25.12 -22.23 -10.69
CA ASP A 69 25.84 -22.68 -11.88
C ASP A 69 26.16 -21.52 -12.85
N ASN A 70 25.81 -20.28 -12.50
CA ASN A 70 25.99 -19.05 -13.30
C ASN A 70 25.33 -19.13 -14.69
N LEU A 71 24.28 -19.93 -14.84
CA LEU A 71 23.53 -20.08 -16.09
C LEU A 71 22.50 -18.96 -16.27
N ILE A 72 22.15 -18.23 -15.21
CA ILE A 72 21.19 -17.12 -15.26
C ILE A 72 21.95 -15.81 -15.50
N PRO A 73 21.67 -15.08 -16.59
CA PRO A 73 22.28 -13.78 -16.85
C PRO A 73 22.00 -12.75 -15.74
N ASP A 74 23.01 -11.96 -15.35
CA ASP A 74 22.83 -10.85 -14.42
C ASP A 74 22.19 -9.64 -15.13
N LEU A 75 20.86 -9.60 -15.08
CA LEU A 75 20.07 -8.53 -15.68
C LEU A 75 20.11 -7.21 -14.88
N LYS A 76 20.77 -7.14 -13.71
CA LYS A 76 20.82 -5.91 -12.91
C LYS A 76 21.76 -4.85 -13.51
N ALA A 77 22.75 -5.27 -14.29
CA ALA A 77 23.72 -4.37 -14.94
C ALA A 77 23.12 -3.53 -16.09
N ALA A 78 21.98 -3.92 -16.67
CA ALA A 78 21.35 -3.20 -17.79
C ALA A 78 20.60 -1.92 -17.39
N THR A 79 20.56 -1.58 -16.11
CA THR A 79 19.76 -0.45 -15.58
C THR A 79 20.47 0.91 -15.63
N SER A 80 21.74 0.99 -16.07
CA SER A 80 22.50 2.26 -16.14
C SER A 80 22.79 2.79 -17.56
N GLY A 81 22.11 2.30 -18.60
CA GLY A 81 22.25 2.79 -19.98
C GLY A 81 21.02 3.54 -20.48
N ASN A 82 21.24 4.75 -21.02
CA ASN A 82 20.25 5.72 -21.49
C ASN A 82 19.35 5.27 -22.69
N GLU A 83 18.16 5.87 -22.71
CA GLU A 83 17.35 6.35 -23.85
C GLU A 83 17.01 5.43 -25.05
N SER A 84 15.71 5.18 -25.24
CA SER A 84 14.91 5.86 -26.29
C SER A 84 13.45 5.39 -26.28
N ASN A 85 12.54 6.36 -26.12
CA ASN A 85 11.14 6.24 -26.51
C ASN A 85 11.06 6.41 -28.04
N GLN A 86 10.87 5.32 -28.77
CA GLN A 86 10.34 5.26 -30.13
C GLN A 86 9.58 3.93 -30.18
N GLY A 87 8.31 3.79 -30.59
CA GLY A 87 7.46 4.55 -31.48
C GLY A 87 6.76 3.50 -32.35
N ILE A 88 5.47 3.23 -32.12
CA ILE A 88 4.59 2.43 -32.99
C ILE A 88 3.21 3.07 -32.80
N LEU A 89 2.77 4.08 -33.57
CA LEU A 89 2.39 4.09 -34.99
C LEU A 89 1.55 2.89 -35.42
N GLU A 90 0.24 3.16 -35.47
CA GLU A 90 -0.79 2.59 -36.33
C GLU A 90 -0.37 1.45 -37.27
N ILE A 91 -0.96 0.27 -37.06
CA ILE A 91 -1.46 -0.56 -38.16
C ILE A 91 -2.79 -1.19 -37.69
N VAL A 92 -3.89 -0.61 -38.15
CA VAL A 92 -5.17 -1.32 -38.35
C VAL A 92 -5.01 -2.12 -39.64
N PRO A 93 -5.50 -3.36 -39.70
CA PRO A 93 -6.46 -3.65 -40.76
C PRO A 93 -7.68 -4.44 -40.27
N ASN A 94 -8.83 -4.00 -40.79
CA ASN A 94 -10.13 -4.64 -40.79
C ASN A 94 -10.10 -6.08 -41.33
N THR A 95 -10.91 -6.96 -40.74
CA THR A 95 -11.80 -7.92 -41.44
C THR A 95 -12.86 -8.36 -40.39
N SER A 96 -14.05 -7.76 -40.36
CA SER A 96 -15.32 -8.18 -41.02
C SER A 96 -15.85 -9.56 -40.61
N GLU A 97 -17.11 -9.55 -40.16
CA GLU A 97 -18.08 -10.67 -40.01
C GLU A 97 -17.83 -11.62 -38.81
N GLU A 98 -18.80 -12.08 -38.02
CA GLU A 98 -20.25 -12.17 -38.19
C GLU A 98 -20.93 -12.38 -36.81
N LEU A 99 -22.18 -11.94 -36.70
CA LEU A 99 -23.07 -12.08 -35.56
C LEU A 99 -23.56 -13.52 -35.41
N VAL A 100 -23.48 -14.13 -34.22
CA VAL A 100 -24.48 -15.13 -33.78
C VAL A 100 -24.66 -15.08 -32.25
N ASP A 101 -25.78 -14.49 -31.86
CA ASP A 101 -26.49 -14.68 -30.61
C ASP A 101 -27.12 -16.08 -30.58
N LYS A 102 -26.83 -16.89 -29.55
CA LYS A 102 -27.66 -18.04 -29.14
C LYS A 102 -27.72 -18.16 -27.63
N ASN A 103 -28.81 -17.63 -27.09
CA ASN A 103 -29.49 -17.99 -25.84
C ASN A 103 -29.51 -19.51 -25.53
N LEU A 104 -29.36 -19.85 -24.24
CA LEU A 104 -30.00 -20.99 -23.54
C LEU A 104 -29.97 -20.71 -22.01
N PRO A 105 -30.77 -21.39 -21.15
CA PRO A 105 -31.94 -20.82 -20.49
C PRO A 105 -31.90 -20.89 -18.94
N ASP A 106 -32.88 -20.25 -18.31
CA ASP A 106 -33.22 -20.46 -16.88
C ASP A 106 -33.91 -21.81 -16.66
N ALA A 107 -33.52 -22.56 -15.60
CA ALA A 107 -34.43 -23.32 -14.72
C ALA A 107 -33.68 -24.03 -13.55
N GLU A 108 -34.03 -23.56 -12.36
CA GLU A 108 -34.03 -24.11 -10.99
C GLU A 108 -33.82 -25.62 -10.74
N GLY A 109 -33.16 -25.95 -9.60
CA GLY A 109 -33.43 -27.17 -8.84
C GLY A 109 -32.31 -27.78 -8.00
N ASN A 110 -32.18 -27.31 -6.74
CA ASN A 110 -31.73 -28.02 -5.51
C ASN A 110 -30.58 -29.06 -5.54
N ALA A 111 -29.50 -28.77 -4.82
CA ALA A 111 -29.02 -29.57 -3.67
C ALA A 111 -27.83 -28.87 -2.99
N ALA A 112 -27.83 -28.87 -1.66
CA ALA A 112 -26.84 -28.22 -0.81
C ALA A 112 -25.48 -28.94 -0.87
N GLU A 113 -24.43 -28.24 -1.28
CA GLU A 113 -23.04 -28.57 -0.96
C GLU A 113 -22.25 -27.30 -0.61
N GLU A 114 -21.43 -27.47 0.41
CA GLU A 114 -20.62 -26.52 1.16
C GLU A 114 -19.57 -25.81 0.29
N ILE A 115 -19.70 -24.48 0.07
CA ILE A 115 -18.73 -23.70 -0.72
C ILE A 115 -17.78 -22.97 0.23
N THR A 116 -16.63 -23.62 0.46
CA THR A 116 -15.41 -22.99 0.97
C THR A 116 -14.73 -22.18 -0.14
N GLN A 117 -14.23 -20.99 0.23
CA GLN A 117 -13.15 -20.21 -0.41
C GLN A 117 -13.41 -19.54 -1.77
N ILE A 118 -13.64 -18.22 -1.73
CA ILE A 118 -13.40 -17.30 -2.86
C ILE A 118 -11.90 -16.91 -2.85
N PRO A 119 -11.15 -17.08 -3.95
CA PRO A 119 -9.75 -16.69 -4.04
C PRO A 119 -9.60 -15.22 -4.45
N GLY A 120 -8.60 -14.53 -3.90
CA GLY A 120 -8.03 -13.34 -4.55
C GLY A 120 -8.03 -12.03 -3.78
N ILE A 121 -7.32 -11.97 -2.64
CA ILE A 121 -6.51 -10.81 -2.26
C ILE A 121 -5.18 -11.37 -1.75
N GLU A 122 -4.21 -11.53 -2.65
CA GLU A 122 -2.86 -11.96 -2.31
C GLU A 122 -2.14 -10.78 -1.66
N LEU A 123 -2.39 -10.60 -0.36
CA LEU A 123 -1.54 -9.81 0.52
C LEU A 123 -0.15 -10.44 0.44
N PHE A 124 0.85 -9.68 -0.01
CA PHE A 124 2.25 -10.11 -0.05
C PHE A 124 2.66 -10.65 1.33
N LEU A 125 2.54 -11.96 1.53
CA LEU A 125 3.24 -12.70 2.57
C LEU A 125 4.68 -12.72 2.11
N VAL A 126 5.48 -11.77 2.59
CA VAL A 126 6.91 -12.04 2.74
C VAL A 126 6.97 -13.28 3.61
N GLU A 127 7.39 -14.40 3.01
CA GLU A 127 7.66 -15.64 3.74
C GLU A 127 8.70 -15.30 4.79
N MET A 128 8.21 -15.16 6.02
CA MET A 128 9.01 -14.95 7.20
C MET A 128 9.90 -16.17 7.39
N PRO A 129 11.24 -16.05 7.44
CA PRO A 129 12.13 -17.18 7.59
C PRO A 129 11.79 -18.03 8.82
N GLU A 130 11.63 -19.32 8.51
CA GLU A 130 11.95 -20.54 9.25
C GLU A 130 12.06 -20.44 10.79
N ALA A 131 11.07 -21.08 11.44
CA ALA A 131 11.02 -21.58 12.82
C ALA A 131 12.10 -21.06 13.80
N LEU A 132 11.70 -20.10 14.63
CA LEU A 132 12.48 -19.67 15.79
C LEU A 132 12.47 -20.77 16.88
N PRO A 133 13.58 -20.97 17.62
CA PRO A 133 13.63 -21.90 18.73
C PRO A 133 12.62 -21.49 19.80
N SER A 134 11.79 -22.43 20.26
CA SER A 134 10.78 -22.18 21.29
C SER A 134 11.44 -22.08 22.67
N THR A 135 12.05 -20.94 22.98
CA THR A 135 12.41 -20.58 24.36
C THR A 135 11.15 -20.17 25.13
N SER A 136 11.10 -20.46 26.42
CA SER A 136 9.93 -20.09 27.22
C SER A 136 9.85 -18.56 27.33
N ILE A 137 8.65 -17.97 27.21
CA ILE A 137 8.50 -16.50 27.22
C ILE A 137 9.09 -15.85 28.49
N THR A 138 9.18 -16.59 29.59
CA THR A 138 9.74 -16.17 30.87
C THR A 138 11.24 -15.93 30.84
N GLU A 139 11.97 -16.57 29.93
CA GLU A 139 13.44 -16.42 29.78
C GLU A 139 13.85 -15.11 29.13
N TYR A 140 12.94 -14.47 28.40
CA TYR A 140 13.23 -13.21 27.72
C TYR A 140 13.29 -12.02 28.69
N PRO A 141 14.17 -11.03 28.42
CA PRO A 141 14.16 -9.75 29.14
C PRO A 141 12.79 -9.04 29.08
N PRO A 142 12.42 -8.24 30.10
CA PRO A 142 11.10 -7.61 30.18
C PRO A 142 10.67 -6.85 28.92
N ILE A 143 11.60 -6.12 28.32
CA ILE A 143 11.35 -5.35 27.09
C ILE A 143 11.03 -6.25 25.89
N ILE A 144 11.73 -7.38 25.76
CA ILE A 144 11.49 -8.36 24.70
C ILE A 144 10.18 -9.11 24.94
N ARG A 145 9.83 -9.43 26.19
CA ARG A 145 8.51 -9.99 26.52
C ARG A 145 7.38 -9.05 26.10
N ARG A 146 7.54 -7.75 26.35
CA ARG A 146 6.58 -6.72 25.93
C ARG A 146 6.45 -6.66 24.40
N ILE A 147 7.58 -6.70 23.67
CA ILE A 147 7.59 -6.77 22.20
C ILE A 147 6.87 -8.01 21.69
N ILE A 148 7.09 -9.19 22.29
CA ILE A 148 6.42 -10.44 21.90
C ILE A 148 4.91 -10.34 22.14
N ALA A 149 4.49 -9.81 23.29
CA ALA A 149 3.08 -9.61 23.63
C ALA A 149 2.41 -8.62 22.65
N GLU A 150 3.04 -7.46 22.41
CA GLU A 150 2.51 -6.45 21.49
C GLU A 150 2.47 -6.97 20.05
N TYR A 151 3.48 -7.74 19.61
CA TYR A 151 3.48 -8.35 18.29
C TYR A 151 2.26 -9.26 18.11
N ALA A 152 1.97 -10.11 19.12
CA ALA A 152 0.81 -10.99 19.10
C ALA A 152 -0.51 -10.19 19.06
N GLU A 153 -0.63 -9.15 19.87
CA GLU A 153 -1.81 -8.27 19.90
C GLU A 153 -2.00 -7.55 18.56
N THR A 154 -0.96 -6.88 18.06
CA THR A 154 -0.96 -6.16 16.77
C THR A 154 -1.33 -7.10 15.61
N PHE A 155 -0.87 -8.35 15.64
CA PHE A 155 -1.21 -9.35 14.64
C PHE A 155 -2.70 -9.73 14.69
N GLN A 156 -3.27 -9.89 15.89
CA GLN A 156 -4.69 -10.14 16.07
C GLN A 156 -5.54 -8.95 15.62
N GLU A 157 -5.14 -7.73 15.97
CA GLU A 157 -5.81 -6.51 15.55
C GLU A 157 -5.81 -6.36 14.03
N ARG A 158 -4.64 -6.51 13.40
CA ARG A 158 -4.54 -6.51 11.92
C ARG A 158 -5.49 -7.52 11.30
N SER A 159 -5.55 -8.74 11.85
CA SER A 159 -6.41 -9.81 11.34
C SER A 159 -7.89 -9.46 11.48
N LYS A 160 -8.31 -8.90 12.63
CA LYS A 160 -9.68 -8.40 12.85
C LYS A 160 -10.03 -7.26 11.88
N THR A 161 -9.14 -6.28 11.71
CA THR A 161 -9.33 -5.13 10.82
C THR A 161 -9.39 -5.55 9.35
N HIS A 162 -8.52 -6.46 8.93
CA HIS A 162 -8.55 -7.01 7.58
C HIS A 162 -9.83 -7.82 7.33
N ARG A 163 -10.30 -8.60 8.32
CA ARG A 163 -11.59 -9.30 8.24
C ARG A 163 -12.75 -8.33 8.06
N ILE A 164 -12.77 -7.24 8.83
CA ILE A 164 -13.77 -6.16 8.66
C ILE A 164 -13.73 -5.62 7.23
N LEU A 165 -12.54 -5.35 6.67
CA LEU A 165 -12.38 -4.87 5.30
C LEU A 165 -12.98 -5.84 4.27
N THR A 166 -12.76 -7.14 4.44
CA THR A 166 -13.29 -8.19 3.57
C THR A 166 -14.82 -8.32 3.66
N GLU A 167 -15.37 -8.19 4.86
CA GLU A 167 -16.82 -8.27 5.12
C GLU A 167 -17.59 -6.99 4.73
N MET A 168 -16.90 -5.90 4.36
CA MET A 168 -17.57 -4.67 3.94
C MET A 168 -18.39 -4.85 2.67
N PRO A 169 -19.62 -4.27 2.60
CA PRO A 169 -20.52 -4.46 1.47
C PRO A 169 -19.96 -3.87 0.18
N GLN A 170 -19.99 -4.64 -0.91
CA GLN A 170 -19.59 -4.19 -2.25
C GLN A 170 -20.53 -3.08 -2.71
N GLY A 171 -19.99 -1.89 -2.92
CA GLY A 171 -20.76 -0.68 -3.15
C GLY A 171 -19.86 0.53 -3.36
N ASN A 172 -20.30 1.50 -4.13
CA ASN A 172 -19.47 2.61 -4.62
C ASN A 172 -19.79 3.97 -3.97
N SER A 173 -20.59 3.99 -2.90
CA SER A 173 -20.90 5.24 -2.19
C SER A 173 -19.64 5.89 -1.64
N GLN A 174 -19.60 7.22 -1.60
CA GLN A 174 -18.42 7.96 -1.14
C GLN A 174 -18.07 7.61 0.31
N ALA A 175 -19.08 7.45 1.18
CA ALA A 175 -18.88 7.05 2.57
C ALA A 175 -18.23 5.66 2.69
N LEU A 176 -18.63 4.69 1.85
CA LEU A 176 -18.01 3.36 1.84
C LEU A 176 -16.58 3.40 1.32
N LYS A 177 -16.30 4.20 0.29
CA LYS A 177 -14.94 4.39 -0.23
C LYS A 177 -14.01 4.97 0.83
N THR A 178 -14.47 6.01 1.55
CA THR A 178 -13.69 6.61 2.65
C THR A 178 -13.44 5.60 3.76
N LYS A 179 -14.46 4.88 4.22
CA LYS A 179 -14.30 3.86 5.27
C LYS A 179 -13.35 2.73 4.87
N ARG A 180 -13.42 2.24 3.62
CA ARG A 180 -12.46 1.24 3.11
C ARG A 180 -11.04 1.77 3.13
N ALA A 181 -10.84 3.02 2.72
CA ALA A 181 -9.53 3.66 2.74
C ALA A 181 -8.98 3.78 4.17
N GLU A 182 -9.81 4.24 5.12
CA GLU A 182 -9.43 4.34 6.54
C GLU A 182 -9.04 2.97 7.14
N ILE A 183 -9.83 1.93 6.88
CA ILE A 183 -9.55 0.58 7.36
C ILE A 183 -8.29 0.02 6.70
N PHE A 184 -8.11 0.25 5.40
CA PHE A 184 -6.90 -0.17 4.68
C PHE A 184 -5.64 0.52 5.22
N ASP A 185 -5.71 1.83 5.49
CA ASP A 185 -4.61 2.59 6.09
C ASP A 185 -4.26 2.03 7.48
N LEU A 186 -5.25 1.60 8.26
CA LEU A 186 -5.05 0.97 9.56
C LEU A 186 -4.38 -0.42 9.44
N VAL A 187 -4.79 -1.25 8.48
CA VAL A 187 -4.11 -2.53 8.18
C VAL A 187 -2.64 -2.29 7.81
N LYS A 188 -2.37 -1.23 7.04
CA LYS A 188 -1.03 -0.84 6.65
C LYS A 188 -0.19 -0.39 7.85
N SER A 189 -0.74 0.42 8.76
CA SER A 189 -0.02 0.84 9.96
C SER A 189 0.33 -0.35 10.87
N PHE A 190 -0.59 -1.31 11.04
CA PHE A 190 -0.29 -2.53 11.79
C PHE A 190 0.80 -3.37 11.12
N THR A 191 0.79 -3.48 9.79
CA THR A 191 1.83 -4.21 9.06
C THR A 191 3.21 -3.59 9.26
N ILE A 192 3.31 -2.25 9.18
CA ILE A 192 4.56 -1.52 9.45
C ILE A 192 5.02 -1.76 10.89
N ARG A 193 4.10 -1.73 11.87
CA ARG A 193 4.44 -1.99 13.28
C ARG A 193 4.94 -3.42 13.50
N LEU A 194 4.30 -4.42 12.88
CA LEU A 194 4.74 -5.81 12.95
C LEU A 194 6.15 -6.00 12.39
N GLU A 195 6.45 -5.43 11.21
CA GLU A 195 7.79 -5.48 10.62
C GLU A 195 8.84 -4.84 11.52
N TYR A 196 8.50 -3.72 12.17
CA TYR A 196 9.38 -3.04 13.11
C TYR A 196 9.68 -3.90 14.35
N LEU A 197 8.63 -4.40 15.03
CA LEU A 197 8.76 -5.27 16.20
C LEU A 197 9.51 -6.56 15.87
N PHE A 198 9.26 -7.13 14.68
CA PHE A 198 9.97 -8.31 14.20
C PHE A 198 11.47 -8.06 14.05
N LYS A 199 11.86 -6.94 13.42
CA LYS A 199 13.28 -6.57 13.25
C LYS A 199 13.98 -6.41 14.60
N ILE A 200 13.35 -5.75 15.56
CA ILE A 200 13.92 -5.58 16.91
C ILE A 200 14.14 -6.94 17.57
N ARG A 201 13.14 -7.82 17.51
CA ARG A 201 13.27 -9.18 18.06
C ARG A 201 14.39 -9.96 17.38
N GLN A 202 14.51 -9.86 16.05
CA GLN A 202 15.55 -10.53 15.28
C GLN A 202 16.95 -10.03 15.67
N LEU A 203 17.11 -8.71 15.88
CA LEU A 203 18.37 -8.14 16.35
C LEU A 203 18.77 -8.64 17.74
N PHE A 204 17.80 -8.75 18.65
CA PHE A 204 18.04 -9.36 19.96
C PHE A 204 18.47 -10.82 19.85
N GLU A 205 17.80 -11.62 19.01
CA GLU A 205 18.11 -13.05 18.88
C GLU A 205 19.47 -13.30 18.19
N GLN A 206 19.91 -12.42 17.28
CA GLN A 206 21.19 -12.56 16.58
C GLN A 206 22.38 -11.97 17.34
N ASN A 207 22.21 -10.78 17.91
CA ASN A 207 23.30 -10.00 18.49
C ASN A 207 23.21 -9.87 20.02
N GLY A 208 22.11 -10.29 20.64
CA GLY A 208 21.83 -10.07 22.06
C GLY A 208 21.54 -8.61 22.43
N GLU A 209 21.31 -7.75 21.42
CA GLU A 209 21.14 -6.31 21.63
C GLU A 209 19.73 -5.98 22.13
N LEU A 210 19.67 -5.25 23.24
CA LEU A 210 18.41 -4.82 23.83
C LEU A 210 18.00 -3.47 23.24
N PRO A 211 16.76 -3.33 22.75
CA PRO A 211 16.28 -2.04 22.28
C PRO A 211 16.10 -1.06 23.44
N LEU A 212 16.18 0.23 23.14
CA LEU A 212 15.80 1.28 24.08
C LEU A 212 14.27 1.42 24.14
N GLU A 213 13.70 1.51 25.33
CA GLU A 213 12.24 1.58 25.51
C GLU A 213 11.64 2.78 24.77
N ASP A 214 12.28 3.94 24.88
CA ASP A 214 11.86 5.19 24.23
C ASP A 214 11.95 5.14 22.69
N GLU A 215 12.76 4.24 22.13
CA GLU A 215 12.86 4.05 20.68
C GLU A 215 11.71 3.15 20.17
N VAL A 216 11.33 2.15 20.96
CA VAL A 216 10.25 1.21 20.60
C VAL A 216 8.87 1.82 20.87
N TRP A 217 8.75 2.55 21.98
CA TRP A 217 7.56 3.29 22.39
C TRP A 217 7.95 4.73 22.69
N PRO A 218 8.16 5.55 21.64
CA PRO A 218 8.41 6.96 21.86
C PRO A 218 7.25 7.55 22.63
N GLU A 219 7.56 8.28 23.70
CA GLU A 219 6.56 9.09 24.38
C GLU A 219 5.88 9.97 23.33
N PRO A 220 4.54 10.14 23.41
CA PRO A 220 3.85 11.06 22.53
C PRO A 220 4.57 12.40 22.64
N LYS A 221 5.23 12.84 21.56
CA LYS A 221 5.85 14.15 21.54
C LYS A 221 4.77 15.12 21.98
N GLU A 222 4.96 15.75 23.15
CA GLU A 222 4.22 16.96 23.46
C GLU A 222 4.37 17.83 22.22
N LEU A 223 3.22 18.22 21.65
CA LEU A 223 3.16 18.98 20.42
C LEU A 223 4.26 20.04 20.47
N PRO A 224 5.11 20.14 19.44
CA PRO A 224 6.31 20.97 19.49
C PRO A 224 5.91 22.31 20.09
N GLU A 225 6.62 22.74 21.15
CA GLU A 225 6.43 24.05 21.77
C GLU A 225 6.15 25.03 20.65
N THR A 226 4.88 25.41 20.55
CA THR A 226 4.43 26.23 19.45
C THR A 226 5.27 27.50 19.55
N THR A 227 5.89 27.97 18.47
CA THR A 227 6.62 29.26 18.40
C THR A 227 5.69 30.46 18.57
N LEU A 228 4.59 30.27 19.29
CA LEU A 228 3.59 31.24 19.65
C LEU A 228 4.14 32.06 20.81
N SER A 229 3.87 33.36 20.78
CA SER A 229 4.24 34.28 21.84
C SER A 229 3.67 33.84 23.19
N ASP A 230 4.41 34.06 24.28
CA ASP A 230 3.94 33.81 25.64
C ASP A 230 3.04 34.96 26.15
N ASP A 231 2.91 36.06 25.40
CA ASP A 231 2.02 37.16 25.76
C ASP A 231 0.54 36.83 25.41
N PRO A 232 -0.37 36.75 26.41
CA PRO A 232 -1.78 36.47 26.17
C PRO A 232 -2.50 37.51 25.31
N GLU A 233 -2.06 38.78 25.29
CA GLU A 233 -2.67 39.80 24.44
C GLU A 233 -2.31 39.61 22.96
N GLU A 234 -1.06 39.28 22.68
CA GLU A 234 -0.60 38.95 21.33
C GLU A 234 -1.30 37.69 20.80
N LEU A 235 -1.46 36.66 21.63
CA LEU A 235 -2.20 35.44 21.28
C LEU A 235 -3.67 35.75 20.92
N ARG A 236 -4.35 36.58 21.71
CA ARG A 236 -5.74 37.01 21.41
C ARG A 236 -5.82 37.81 20.11
N LYS A 237 -4.83 38.67 19.83
CA LYS A 237 -4.73 39.42 18.57
C LYS A 237 -4.52 38.48 17.38
N MET A 238 -3.60 37.52 17.49
CA MET A 238 -3.35 36.51 16.46
C MET A 238 -4.61 35.67 16.20
N LYS A 239 -5.31 35.22 17.25
CA LYS A 239 -6.58 34.50 17.14
C LYS A 239 -7.61 35.31 16.37
N LYS A 240 -7.83 36.58 16.75
CA LYS A 240 -8.81 37.47 16.10
C LYS A 240 -8.47 37.72 14.62
N ASN A 241 -7.19 37.86 14.29
CA ASN A 241 -6.73 37.99 12.91
C ASN A 241 -7.07 36.74 12.08
N GLN A 242 -6.80 35.55 12.61
CA GLN A 242 -7.08 34.28 11.94
C GLN A 242 -8.57 34.01 11.80
N GLN A 243 -9.37 34.34 12.83
CA GLN A 243 -10.83 34.29 12.76
C GLN A 243 -11.38 35.22 11.68
N THR A 244 -10.89 36.46 11.60
CA THR A 244 -11.30 37.43 10.57
C THR A 244 -10.96 36.92 9.17
N ALA A 245 -9.77 36.33 8.99
CA ALA A 245 -9.37 35.75 7.72
C ALA A 245 -10.21 34.51 7.36
N ASN A 246 -10.55 33.67 8.33
CA ASN A 246 -11.47 32.53 8.13
C ASN A 246 -12.87 32.99 7.73
N THR A 247 -13.41 34.05 8.34
CA THR A 247 -14.70 34.61 7.94
C THR A 247 -14.68 35.08 6.48
N LYS A 248 -13.60 35.73 6.03
CA LYS A 248 -13.46 36.15 4.63
C LYS A 248 -13.40 34.95 3.67
N ASP A 249 -12.71 33.89 4.05
CA ASP A 249 -12.62 32.67 3.25
C ASP A 249 -13.93 31.88 3.23
N GLN A 250 -14.65 31.84 4.36
CA GLN A 250 -15.98 31.25 4.44
C GLN A 250 -16.97 32.04 3.58
N ASN A 251 -16.92 33.38 3.61
CA ASN A 251 -17.70 34.22 2.71
C ASN A 251 -17.35 33.97 1.25
N MET A 252 -16.07 33.75 0.93
CA MET A 252 -15.63 33.40 -0.41
C MET A 252 -16.23 32.05 -0.86
N LEU A 253 -16.36 31.08 0.04
CA LEU A 253 -17.02 29.80 -0.25
C LEU A 253 -18.54 29.92 -0.41
N ASP A 254 -19.20 30.75 0.40
CA ASP A 254 -20.66 30.84 0.47
C ASP A 254 -21.27 31.84 -0.53
N TYR A 255 -20.57 32.94 -0.81
CA TYR A 255 -21.05 34.08 -1.60
C TYR A 255 -20.13 34.41 -2.79
N GLN A 256 -18.95 33.78 -2.89
CA GLN A 256 -17.90 34.11 -3.88
C GLN A 256 -17.34 35.54 -3.75
N THR A 257 -17.58 36.18 -2.60
CA THR A 257 -17.13 37.52 -2.23
C THR A 257 -16.46 37.49 -0.85
N MET A 258 -15.61 38.47 -0.53
CA MET A 258 -14.97 38.55 0.80
C MET A 258 -15.94 38.98 1.91
N VAL A 259 -17.04 39.62 1.54
CA VAL A 259 -18.12 40.08 2.43
C VAL A 259 -19.33 39.19 2.20
N LYS A 260 -20.18 39.08 3.22
CA LYS A 260 -21.48 38.41 3.12
C LYS A 260 -22.31 39.11 2.04
N GLY A 261 -22.65 38.39 0.98
CA GLY A 261 -23.58 38.86 -0.05
C GLY A 261 -25.03 38.62 0.36
N ASP A 262 -25.96 39.29 -0.33
CA ASP A 262 -27.39 39.13 -0.08
C ASP A 262 -27.90 37.74 -0.50
N GLU A 263 -27.30 37.15 -1.55
CA GLU A 263 -27.64 35.82 -2.07
C GLU A 263 -26.50 34.81 -1.89
N LYS A 264 -26.82 33.63 -1.34
CA LYS A 264 -25.86 32.55 -1.10
C LYS A 264 -25.49 31.83 -2.39
N LYS A 265 -24.56 32.40 -3.15
CA LYS A 265 -24.00 31.80 -4.37
C LYS A 265 -22.77 30.95 -4.05
N THR A 266 -22.98 29.73 -3.56
CA THR A 266 -21.87 28.86 -3.13
C THR A 266 -20.89 28.57 -4.27
N MET A 267 -19.60 28.51 -3.95
CA MET A 267 -18.56 28.23 -4.93
C MET A 267 -18.68 26.78 -5.42
N PRO A 268 -18.67 26.50 -6.74
CA PRO A 268 -18.74 25.13 -7.25
C PRO A 268 -17.51 24.31 -6.83
N SER A 269 -17.66 22.98 -6.86
CA SER A 269 -16.55 22.05 -6.59
C SER A 269 -15.45 22.22 -7.63
N GLY A 270 -14.20 22.39 -7.17
CA GLY A 270 -13.04 22.56 -8.05
C GLY A 270 -11.76 22.96 -7.30
N PRO A 271 -10.61 23.05 -8.01
CA PRO A 271 -9.30 23.29 -7.38
C PRO A 271 -9.24 24.56 -6.52
N LYS A 272 -9.95 25.62 -6.93
CA LYS A 272 -10.02 26.89 -6.18
C LYS A 272 -10.75 26.71 -4.84
N ARG A 273 -11.84 25.96 -4.82
CA ARG A 273 -12.61 25.64 -3.61
C ARG A 273 -11.77 24.83 -2.63
N THR A 274 -11.13 23.76 -3.11
CA THR A 274 -10.27 22.89 -2.30
C THR A 274 -9.12 23.65 -1.65
N ARG A 275 -8.49 24.61 -2.35
CA ARG A 275 -7.45 25.46 -1.75
C ARG A 275 -7.97 26.30 -0.60
N ILE A 276 -9.17 26.87 -0.72
CA ILE A 276 -9.78 27.69 0.34
C ILE A 276 -10.16 26.81 1.53
N GLU A 277 -10.76 25.64 1.29
CA GLU A 277 -11.11 24.67 2.34
C GLU A 277 -9.86 24.20 3.11
N ASN A 278 -8.76 23.88 2.41
CA ASN A 278 -7.49 23.52 3.04
C ASN A 278 -6.89 24.68 3.84
N ARG A 279 -6.99 25.91 3.33
CA ARG A 279 -6.53 27.11 4.04
C ARG A 279 -7.34 27.36 5.31
N ILE A 280 -8.66 27.20 5.27
CA ILE A 280 -9.54 27.29 6.45
C ILE A 280 -9.15 26.21 7.46
N LYS A 281 -8.96 24.97 7.01
CA LYS A 281 -8.54 23.85 7.88
C LYS A 281 -7.22 24.13 8.60
N GLY A 282 -6.23 24.68 7.89
CA GLY A 282 -4.96 25.09 8.48
C GLY A 282 -5.12 26.17 9.55
N ARG A 283 -5.92 27.21 9.28
CA ARG A 283 -6.19 28.27 10.26
C ARG A 283 -6.97 27.80 11.48
N LEU A 284 -7.90 26.85 11.30
CA LEU A 284 -8.64 26.26 12.44
C LEU A 284 -7.70 25.50 13.38
N LYS A 285 -6.73 24.74 12.84
CA LYS A 285 -5.70 24.09 13.66
C LYS A 285 -4.86 25.11 14.43
N PHE A 286 -4.41 26.16 13.77
CA PHE A 286 -3.62 27.21 14.42
C PHE A 286 -4.41 27.98 15.50
N ILE A 287 -5.72 28.20 15.30
CA ILE A 287 -6.60 28.77 16.34
C ILE A 287 -6.70 27.82 17.54
N GLN A 288 -6.81 26.50 17.31
CA GLN A 288 -6.82 25.51 18.39
C GLN A 288 -5.50 25.51 19.17
N GLU A 289 -4.37 25.62 18.48
CA GLU A 289 -3.05 25.73 19.12
C GLU A 289 -2.96 26.98 20.02
N ILE A 290 -3.44 28.14 19.54
CA ILE A 290 -3.52 29.37 20.35
C ILE A 290 -4.44 29.17 21.57
N ASP A 291 -5.58 28.52 21.39
CA ASP A 291 -6.54 28.29 22.49
C ASP A 291 -5.97 27.36 23.57
N LEU A 292 -5.25 26.31 23.16
CA LEU A 292 -4.54 25.43 24.09
C LEU A 292 -3.45 26.20 24.87
N LYS A 293 -2.65 27.03 24.19
CA LYS A 293 -1.63 27.87 24.84
C LYS A 293 -2.24 28.88 25.82
N LEU A 294 -3.34 29.53 25.44
CA LEU A 294 -4.07 30.44 26.34
C LEU A 294 -4.62 29.71 27.57
N VAL A 295 -5.13 28.48 27.44
CA VAL A 295 -5.56 27.66 28.58
C VAL A 295 -4.36 27.34 29.48
N GLY A 296 -3.23 26.93 28.91
CA GLY A 296 -2.01 26.64 29.67
C GLY A 296 -1.45 27.85 30.44
N LEU A 297 -1.52 29.06 29.87
CA LEU A 297 -1.08 30.29 30.54
C LEU A 297 -2.03 30.76 31.66
N ASN A 298 -3.31 30.40 31.61
CA ASN A 298 -4.27 30.73 32.67
C ASN A 298 -4.35 29.64 33.76
N ALA A 299 -3.74 28.47 33.55
CA ALA A 299 -3.72 27.35 34.49
C ALA A 299 -2.49 27.36 35.42
N ASN A 300 -1.49 28.20 35.11
CA ASN A 300 -0.32 28.51 35.94
C ASN A 300 -0.53 29.85 36.68
#